data_AF-A0A8S2NR27-F1
#
_entry.id   AF-A0A8S2NR27-F1
#
_cell.length_a   1.000
_cell.length_b   1.000
_cell.length_c   1.000
_cell.angle_alpha   90.00
_cell.angle_beta   90.00
_cell.angle_gamma   90.00
#
_symmetry.space_group_name_H-M   'P 1'
#
loop_
_entity.id
_entity.type
_entity.pdbx_description
1 polymer ?
#
loop_
_entity_poly.entity_id
_entity_poly.type
_entity_poly.pdbx_seq_one_letter_code
_entity_poly.pdbx_strand_id
1 'polypeptide(L)'
;MQRFLNQHIYDLEISDCQHEGIDTIDINYADNHLVIETFFNKHSGILAILDEESRFPQATDQTLATKLHHGPGVQFRDIYSIPKDGGTTFTIRHYAAPVVYNMVGLLEKNRDFLPNSIVFVARTSNNLIVQELFRMNLNEKGVLPASPSLRHQQHHPNTFHANRDIKRNDISFNHGVKYSSHLQQPSRTLPEKSNGNTFERTGGTAMRTVAFHFKHSLSELIEKMTACQCHFVRCIKPNELRDKTTSLTVPCVTRQLRYSGVLQMCEIRKKGYPLRIQFDEFLHR
;
A
#
# COMPACT_ATOMS: atom_id res chain seq x y z
N MET A 1 -5.54 5.73 7.44
CA MET A 1 -6.01 7.02 6.86
C MET A 1 -7.18 7.64 7.62
N GLN A 2 -8.45 7.24 7.44
CA GLN A 2 -9.56 8.02 8.06
C GLN A 2 -9.51 8.10 9.60
N ARG A 3 -9.26 6.98 10.30
CA ARG A 3 -9.04 6.97 11.75
C ARG A 3 -7.88 7.89 12.17
N PHE A 4 -6.73 7.75 11.52
CA PHE A 4 -5.54 8.59 11.75
C PHE A 4 -5.86 10.08 11.60
N LEU A 5 -6.63 10.47 10.58
CA LEU A 5 -7.05 11.86 10.41
C LEU A 5 -7.96 12.31 11.57
N ASN A 6 -9.02 11.56 11.87
CA ASN A 6 -9.97 11.94 12.94
C ASN A 6 -9.24 12.11 14.28
N GLN A 7 -8.37 11.15 14.60
CA GLN A 7 -7.53 11.19 15.81
C GLN A 7 -6.59 12.40 15.80
N HIS A 8 -5.83 12.62 14.73
CA HIS A 8 -4.90 13.76 14.65
C HIS A 8 -5.62 15.13 14.73
N ILE A 9 -6.81 15.27 14.17
CA ILE A 9 -7.65 16.47 14.33
C ILE A 9 -8.03 16.67 15.80
N TYR A 10 -8.50 15.59 16.44
CA TYR A 10 -8.94 15.61 17.83
C TYR A 10 -7.77 15.94 18.77
N ASP A 11 -6.63 15.28 18.61
CA ASP A 11 -5.42 15.51 19.39
C ASP A 11 -4.92 16.96 19.25
N LEU A 12 -5.00 17.56 18.05
CA LEU A 12 -4.69 18.97 17.82
C LEU A 12 -5.69 19.91 18.52
N GLU A 13 -7.00 19.68 18.36
CA GLU A 13 -8.04 20.51 19.00
C GLU A 13 -7.87 20.53 20.52
N ILE A 14 -7.64 19.37 21.13
CA ILE A 14 -7.38 19.21 22.56
C ILE A 14 -6.08 19.90 22.98
N SER A 15 -5.00 19.74 22.22
CA SER A 15 -3.71 20.39 22.50
C SER A 15 -3.81 21.91 22.47
N ASP A 16 -4.54 22.49 21.51
CA ASP A 16 -4.72 23.93 21.42
C ASP A 16 -5.57 24.46 22.59
N CYS A 17 -6.65 23.76 22.96
CA CYS A 17 -7.50 24.16 24.11
C CYS A 17 -6.71 24.13 25.43
N GLN A 18 -5.86 23.11 25.63
CA GLN A 18 -4.98 23.02 26.79
C GLN A 18 -3.96 24.16 26.85
N HIS A 19 -3.42 24.58 25.70
CA HIS A 19 -2.49 25.72 25.62
C HIS A 19 -3.19 27.05 25.92
N GLU A 20 -4.45 27.22 25.49
CA GLU A 20 -5.28 28.40 25.76
C GLU A 20 -5.88 28.39 27.19
N GLY A 21 -5.73 27.30 27.96
CA GLY A 21 -6.27 27.17 29.31
C GLY A 21 -7.79 26.98 29.35
N ILE A 22 -8.37 26.43 28.28
CA ILE A 22 -9.82 26.24 28.11
C ILE A 22 -10.20 24.80 28.43
N ASP A 23 -11.35 24.61 29.11
CA ASP A 23 -11.89 23.28 29.41
C ASP A 23 -12.11 22.44 28.15
N THR A 24 -11.51 21.26 28.10
CA THR A 24 -11.60 20.35 26.96
C THR A 24 -12.93 19.62 26.94
N ILE A 25 -13.63 19.66 25.80
CA ILE A 25 -14.89 18.94 25.57
C ILE A 25 -14.56 17.52 25.07
N ASP A 26 -15.17 16.49 25.67
CA ASP A 26 -15.07 15.11 25.18
C ASP A 26 -15.88 14.94 23.88
N ILE A 27 -15.17 14.76 22.76
CA ILE A 27 -15.78 14.68 21.43
C ILE A 27 -15.89 13.23 21.01
N ASN A 28 -17.04 12.61 21.33
CA ASN A 28 -17.41 11.35 20.70
C ASN A 28 -17.63 11.55 19.19
N TYR A 29 -16.82 10.84 18.38
CA TYR A 29 -16.89 10.81 16.92
C TYR A 29 -16.90 9.36 16.40
N ALA A 30 -17.43 9.16 15.19
CA ALA A 30 -17.47 7.83 14.57
C ALA A 30 -16.07 7.31 14.21
N ASP A 31 -15.51 6.43 15.05
CA ASP A 31 -14.26 5.72 14.76
C ASP A 31 -14.48 4.46 13.89
N ASN A 32 -13.53 4.20 13.01
CA ASN A 32 -13.44 3.03 12.16
C ASN A 32 -12.69 1.87 12.82
N HIS A 33 -12.51 1.89 14.16
CA HIS A 33 -11.75 0.90 14.94
C HIS A 33 -12.13 -0.53 14.57
N LEU A 34 -13.40 -0.86 14.71
CA LEU A 34 -13.92 -2.21 14.54
C LEU A 34 -13.78 -2.70 13.09
N VAL A 35 -13.87 -1.80 12.09
CA VAL A 35 -13.61 -2.12 10.69
C VAL A 35 -12.13 -2.42 10.47
N ILE A 36 -11.23 -1.66 11.09
CA ILE A 36 -9.78 -1.91 11.03
C ILE A 36 -9.45 -3.25 11.71
N GLU A 37 -9.99 -3.51 12.89
CA GLU A 37 -9.80 -4.80 13.58
C GLU A 37 -10.32 -5.98 12.77
N THR A 38 -11.48 -5.84 12.11
CA THR A 38 -12.04 -6.87 11.23
C THR A 38 -11.03 -7.35 10.17
N PHE A 39 -10.17 -6.46 9.66
CA PHE A 39 -9.10 -6.84 8.73
C PHE A 39 -7.78 -7.24 9.42
N PHE A 40 -7.35 -6.48 10.44
CA PHE A 40 -5.98 -6.51 10.96
C PHE A 40 -5.80 -7.23 12.29
N ASN A 41 -6.87 -7.70 12.95
CA ASN A 41 -6.77 -8.47 14.19
C ASN A 41 -5.81 -9.67 13.99
N LYS A 42 -4.89 -9.85 14.93
CA LYS A 42 -3.76 -10.79 14.85
C LYS A 42 -4.19 -12.25 14.67
N HIS A 43 -5.35 -12.64 15.21
CA HIS A 43 -5.79 -14.02 15.28
C HIS A 43 -7.07 -14.29 14.49
N SER A 44 -8.04 -13.37 14.50
CA SER A 44 -9.33 -13.55 13.82
C SER A 44 -9.57 -12.57 12.66
N GLY A 45 -8.63 -11.69 12.36
CA GLY A 45 -8.77 -10.72 11.27
C GLY A 45 -8.73 -11.39 9.89
N ILE A 46 -9.45 -10.82 8.92
CA ILE A 46 -9.55 -11.33 7.54
C ILE A 46 -8.16 -11.62 6.95
N LEU A 47 -7.18 -10.73 7.15
CA LEU A 47 -5.82 -10.92 6.61
C LEU A 47 -5.05 -12.05 7.31
N ALA A 48 -5.30 -12.30 8.60
CA ALA A 48 -4.66 -13.40 9.33
C ALA A 48 -5.18 -14.77 8.84
N ILE A 49 -6.50 -14.88 8.64
CA ILE A 49 -7.16 -16.09 8.12
C ILE A 49 -6.75 -16.32 6.66
N LEU A 50 -6.70 -15.25 5.84
CA LEU A 50 -6.22 -15.31 4.46
C LEU A 50 -4.78 -15.81 4.38
N ASP A 51 -3.89 -15.32 5.24
CA ASP A 51 -2.49 -15.77 5.32
C ASP A 51 -2.37 -17.24 5.77
N GLU A 52 -3.24 -17.70 6.67
CA GLU A 52 -3.29 -19.09 7.11
C GLU A 52 -3.70 -20.04 5.98
N GLU A 53 -4.82 -19.78 5.32
CA GLU A 53 -5.28 -20.57 4.17
C GLU A 53 -4.29 -20.50 3.00
N SER A 54 -3.64 -19.35 2.79
CA SER A 54 -2.63 -19.22 1.73
C SER A 54 -1.45 -20.18 1.94
N ARG A 55 -1.08 -20.49 3.19
CA ARG A 55 -0.02 -21.47 3.51
C ARG A 55 -0.46 -22.92 3.39
N PHE A 56 -1.76 -23.22 3.42
CA PHE A 56 -2.25 -24.60 3.32
C PHE A 56 -2.36 -25.04 1.85
N PRO A 57 -1.63 -26.07 1.38
CA PRO A 57 -1.55 -26.38 -0.06
C PRO A 57 -2.88 -26.79 -0.70
N GLN A 58 -3.79 -27.38 0.08
CA GLN A 58 -5.11 -27.85 -0.38
C GLN A 58 -6.23 -26.85 -0.07
N ALA A 59 -5.93 -25.64 0.43
CA ALA A 59 -6.94 -24.62 0.64
C ALA A 59 -7.46 -24.07 -0.70
N THR A 60 -8.77 -23.86 -0.75
CA THR A 60 -9.51 -23.30 -1.88
C THR A 60 -10.26 -22.05 -1.42
N ASP A 61 -10.70 -21.20 -2.34
CA ASP A 61 -11.45 -20.00 -1.97
C ASP A 61 -12.77 -20.35 -1.21
N GLN A 62 -13.28 -21.58 -1.36
CA GLN A 62 -14.41 -22.09 -0.59
C GLN A 62 -14.04 -22.46 0.86
N THR A 63 -12.85 -23.04 1.11
CA THR A 63 -12.40 -23.30 2.51
C THR A 63 -12.10 -21.99 3.23
N LEU A 64 -11.52 -21.02 2.51
CA LEU A 64 -11.37 -19.64 2.97
C LEU A 64 -12.73 -19.00 3.29
N ALA A 65 -13.72 -19.12 2.41
CA ALA A 65 -15.07 -18.61 2.63
C ALA A 65 -15.69 -19.21 3.89
N THR A 66 -15.64 -20.55 4.07
CA THR A 66 -16.13 -21.22 5.28
C THR A 66 -15.45 -20.70 6.54
N LYS A 67 -14.10 -20.60 6.56
CA LYS A 67 -13.37 -20.03 7.72
C LYS A 67 -13.76 -18.58 8.01
N LEU A 68 -13.87 -17.72 6.99
CA LEU A 68 -14.27 -16.33 7.18
C LEU A 68 -15.76 -16.17 7.57
N HIS A 69 -16.64 -17.11 7.17
CA HIS A 69 -18.05 -17.12 7.55
C HIS A 69 -18.31 -17.66 8.97
N HIS A 70 -17.39 -18.44 9.56
CA HIS A 70 -17.39 -18.67 11.01
C HIS A 70 -17.15 -17.38 11.80
N GLY A 71 -16.59 -16.35 11.15
CA GLY A 71 -16.64 -14.96 11.57
C GLY A 71 -15.47 -14.52 12.45
N PRO A 72 -15.05 -13.24 12.37
CA PRO A 72 -13.93 -12.72 13.16
C PRO A 72 -14.24 -12.54 14.66
N GLY A 73 -15.49 -12.79 15.08
CA GLY A 73 -16.00 -12.62 16.44
C GLY A 73 -17.42 -12.05 16.47
N VAL A 74 -18.13 -12.20 17.60
CA VAL A 74 -19.51 -11.69 17.76
C VAL A 74 -19.56 -10.16 17.68
N GLN A 75 -18.50 -9.47 18.12
CA GLN A 75 -18.41 -8.00 18.12
C GLN A 75 -18.40 -7.36 16.72
N PHE A 76 -18.29 -8.14 15.65
CA PHE A 76 -18.22 -7.64 14.27
C PHE A 76 -19.50 -7.89 13.45
N ARG A 77 -20.57 -8.41 14.05
CA ARG A 77 -21.83 -8.78 13.35
C ARG A 77 -22.50 -7.62 12.59
N ASP A 78 -22.36 -6.38 13.07
CA ASP A 78 -22.91 -5.20 12.40
C ASP A 78 -22.05 -4.70 11.23
N ILE A 79 -20.83 -5.23 11.10
CA ILE A 79 -19.82 -4.79 10.13
C ILE A 79 -19.61 -5.85 9.05
N TYR A 80 -19.49 -7.12 9.44
CA TYR A 80 -19.28 -8.26 8.56
C TYR A 80 -20.59 -8.99 8.32
N SER A 81 -21.07 -9.06 7.08
CA SER A 81 -22.24 -9.87 6.72
C SER A 81 -21.95 -10.89 5.62
N ILE A 82 -22.59 -12.05 5.78
CA ILE A 82 -22.48 -13.25 4.95
C ILE A 82 -23.64 -13.22 3.94
N PRO A 83 -23.43 -13.60 2.67
CA PRO A 83 -24.51 -13.69 1.68
C PRO A 83 -25.45 -14.86 2.03
N LYS A 84 -26.72 -14.75 1.64
CA LYS A 84 -27.77 -15.71 2.04
C LYS A 84 -27.56 -17.14 1.52
N ASP A 85 -26.79 -17.27 0.46
CA ASP A 85 -26.41 -18.54 -0.19
C ASP A 85 -25.16 -19.19 0.43
N GLY A 86 -24.45 -18.49 1.34
CA GLY A 86 -23.16 -18.94 1.87
C GLY A 86 -22.04 -19.00 0.82
N GLY A 87 -22.19 -18.31 -0.31
CA GLY A 87 -21.26 -18.32 -1.43
C GLY A 87 -19.93 -17.62 -1.14
N THR A 88 -19.03 -17.59 -2.12
CA THR A 88 -17.67 -17.03 -2.00
C THR A 88 -17.60 -15.50 -1.97
N THR A 89 -18.55 -14.83 -1.30
CA THR A 89 -18.55 -13.37 -1.12
C THR A 89 -18.80 -13.00 0.34
N PHE A 90 -18.37 -11.82 0.75
CA PHE A 90 -18.72 -11.24 2.06
C PHE A 90 -18.89 -9.73 1.92
N THR A 91 -19.65 -9.10 2.81
CA THR A 91 -19.86 -7.65 2.79
C THR A 91 -19.27 -7.02 4.05
N ILE A 92 -18.49 -5.94 3.88
CA ILE A 92 -18.02 -5.11 4.97
C ILE A 92 -18.72 -3.75 4.93
N ARG A 93 -19.34 -3.35 6.04
CA ARG A 93 -19.82 -1.98 6.24
C ARG A 93 -18.65 -1.05 6.55
N HIS A 94 -18.03 -0.51 5.51
CA HIS A 94 -17.04 0.56 5.67
C HIS A 94 -17.73 1.89 6.01
N TYR A 95 -16.94 2.82 6.54
CA TYR A 95 -17.28 4.23 6.79
C TYR A 95 -18.14 4.90 5.70
N ALA A 96 -17.80 4.64 4.44
CA ALA A 96 -18.43 5.23 3.28
C ALA A 96 -19.72 4.50 2.89
N ALA A 97 -19.62 3.18 2.72
CA ALA A 97 -20.70 2.32 2.26
C ALA A 97 -20.38 0.85 2.57
N PRO A 98 -21.39 -0.04 2.56
CA PRO A 98 -21.17 -1.47 2.42
C PRO A 98 -20.42 -1.78 1.11
N VAL A 99 -19.38 -2.61 1.19
CA VAL A 99 -18.61 -3.11 0.04
C VAL A 99 -18.67 -4.63 0.02
N VAL A 100 -19.09 -5.20 -1.10
CA VAL A 100 -19.11 -6.64 -1.33
C VAL A 100 -17.75 -7.06 -1.90
N TYR A 101 -17.10 -8.00 -1.23
CA TYR A 101 -15.84 -8.61 -1.63
C TYR A 101 -16.12 -10.00 -2.21
N ASN A 102 -15.48 -10.32 -3.33
CA ASN A 102 -15.48 -11.66 -3.92
C ASN A 102 -14.15 -12.35 -3.59
N MET A 103 -14.23 -13.58 -3.07
CA MET A 103 -13.08 -14.38 -2.65
C MET A 103 -12.50 -15.25 -3.78
N VAL A 104 -13.15 -15.33 -4.96
CA VAL A 104 -12.64 -16.11 -6.10
C VAL A 104 -11.26 -15.60 -6.57
N GLY A 105 -10.29 -16.52 -6.60
CA GLY A 105 -8.88 -16.27 -6.91
C GLY A 105 -8.14 -15.46 -5.82
N LEU A 106 -8.70 -15.31 -4.62
CA LEU A 106 -8.10 -14.49 -3.56
C LEU A 106 -6.90 -15.20 -2.92
N LEU A 107 -6.95 -16.53 -2.76
CA LEU A 107 -5.79 -17.30 -2.29
C LEU A 107 -4.62 -17.27 -3.28
N GLU A 108 -4.88 -17.44 -4.57
CA GLU A 108 -3.85 -17.38 -5.61
C GLU A 108 -3.17 -16.01 -5.63
N LYS A 109 -3.97 -14.92 -5.62
CA LYS A 109 -3.46 -13.54 -5.51
C LYS A 109 -2.65 -13.28 -4.25
N ASN A 110 -3.02 -13.88 -3.11
CA ASN A 110 -2.28 -13.67 -1.86
C ASN A 110 -1.00 -14.52 -1.75
N ARG A 111 -0.97 -15.67 -2.43
CA ARG A 111 0.22 -16.54 -2.55
C ARG A 111 1.30 -15.94 -3.47
N ASP A 112 0.90 -15.15 -4.47
CA ASP A 112 1.78 -14.56 -5.51
C ASP A 112 2.80 -15.57 -6.09
N PHE A 113 2.29 -16.78 -6.35
CA PHE A 113 3.14 -17.93 -6.64
C PHE A 113 3.64 -17.90 -8.09
N LEU A 114 4.95 -17.77 -8.27
CA LEU A 114 5.59 -17.93 -9.57
C LEU A 114 6.33 -19.28 -9.67
N PRO A 115 6.00 -20.15 -10.65
CA PRO A 115 6.69 -21.42 -10.85
C PRO A 115 8.21 -21.29 -11.00
N ASN A 116 8.97 -22.17 -10.34
CA ASN A 116 10.44 -22.19 -10.37
C ASN A 116 11.04 -22.28 -11.78
N SER A 117 10.33 -22.89 -12.74
CA SER A 117 10.74 -22.93 -14.16
C SER A 117 10.76 -21.53 -14.79
N ILE A 118 9.76 -20.69 -14.50
CA ILE A 118 9.69 -19.31 -14.99
C ILE A 118 10.77 -18.46 -14.31
N VAL A 119 10.95 -18.62 -13.00
CA VAL A 119 12.05 -17.97 -12.24
C VAL A 119 13.42 -18.33 -12.82
N PHE A 120 13.64 -19.60 -13.17
CA PHE A 120 14.89 -20.06 -13.80
C PHE A 120 15.11 -19.44 -15.19
N VAL A 121 14.08 -19.42 -16.04
CA VAL A 121 14.16 -18.78 -17.38
C VAL A 121 14.42 -17.28 -17.26
N ALA A 122 13.80 -16.58 -16.31
CA ALA A 122 14.05 -15.16 -16.08
C ALA A 122 15.48 -14.89 -15.60
N ARG A 123 16.01 -15.69 -14.66
CA ARG A 123 17.41 -15.62 -14.19
C ARG A 123 18.44 -15.95 -15.27
N THR A 124 18.08 -16.76 -16.26
CA THR A 124 18.94 -17.15 -17.40
C THR A 124 18.67 -16.31 -18.66
N SER A 125 17.84 -15.27 -18.56
CA SER A 125 17.53 -14.37 -19.67
C SER A 125 18.77 -13.62 -20.17
N ASN A 126 18.85 -13.42 -21.49
CA ASN A 126 19.85 -12.57 -22.15
C ASN A 126 19.67 -11.07 -21.83
N ASN A 127 18.54 -10.67 -21.24
CA ASN A 127 18.32 -9.30 -20.80
C ASN A 127 18.85 -9.12 -19.37
N LEU A 128 19.92 -8.35 -19.21
CA LEU A 128 20.58 -8.08 -17.92
C LEU A 128 19.64 -7.49 -16.86
N ILE A 129 18.66 -6.66 -17.25
CA ILE A 129 17.68 -6.08 -16.33
C ILE A 129 16.76 -7.19 -15.79
N VAL A 130 16.29 -8.09 -16.65
CA VAL A 130 15.45 -9.23 -16.24
C VAL A 130 16.24 -10.19 -15.34
N GLN A 131 17.49 -10.48 -15.69
CA GLN A 131 18.36 -11.32 -14.88
C GLN A 131 18.57 -10.74 -13.47
N GLU A 132 18.81 -9.44 -13.36
CA GLU A 132 19.03 -8.77 -12.06
C GLU A 132 17.75 -8.74 -11.21
N LEU A 133 16.62 -8.31 -11.80
CA LEU A 133 15.32 -8.26 -11.10
C LEU A 133 14.91 -9.59 -10.46
N PHE A 134 15.24 -10.71 -11.09
CA PHE A 134 14.92 -12.06 -10.59
C PHE A 134 16.01 -12.68 -9.69
N ARG A 135 17.18 -12.05 -9.55
CA ARG A 135 18.22 -12.44 -8.58
C ARG A 135 18.03 -11.76 -7.21
N MET A 136 17.43 -10.58 -7.21
CA MET A 136 17.15 -9.82 -5.99
C MET A 136 16.05 -10.47 -5.16
N ASN A 137 16.15 -10.38 -3.83
CA ASN A 137 15.11 -10.83 -2.90
C ASN A 137 14.31 -9.63 -2.40
N LEU A 138 12.99 -9.77 -2.29
CA LEU A 138 12.12 -8.74 -1.71
C LEU A 138 12.38 -8.59 -0.21
N ASN A 139 12.37 -7.34 0.27
CA ASN A 139 12.36 -7.06 1.70
C ASN A 139 10.99 -7.39 2.33
N GLU A 140 10.84 -7.20 3.65
CA GLU A 140 9.59 -7.51 4.36
C GLU A 140 8.37 -6.71 3.89
N LYS A 141 8.58 -5.63 3.13
CA LYS A 141 7.55 -4.73 2.60
C LYS A 141 7.15 -5.06 1.15
N GLY A 142 7.74 -6.11 0.56
CA GLY A 142 7.50 -6.47 -0.84
C GLY A 142 8.23 -5.56 -1.83
N VAL A 143 9.29 -4.86 -1.40
CA VAL A 143 10.06 -3.93 -2.23
C VAL A 143 11.46 -4.49 -2.48
N LEU A 144 11.96 -4.35 -3.71
CA LEU A 144 13.34 -4.68 -4.05
C LEU A 144 14.31 -3.76 -3.29
N PRO A 145 15.38 -4.30 -2.66
CA PRO A 145 16.42 -3.46 -2.06
C PRO A 145 17.08 -2.61 -3.15
N ALA A 146 17.45 -1.37 -2.85
CA ALA A 146 18.19 -0.55 -3.81
C ALA A 146 19.55 -1.20 -4.09
N SER A 147 19.83 -1.54 -5.35
CA SER A 147 21.13 -2.11 -5.75
C SER A 147 22.25 -1.11 -5.42
N PRO A 148 23.33 -1.52 -4.71
CA PRO A 148 24.45 -0.62 -4.37
C PRO A 148 25.23 -0.08 -5.58
N SER A 149 24.99 -0.61 -6.78
CA SER A 149 25.93 -0.56 -7.90
C SER A 149 25.39 0.25 -9.08
N LEU A 150 25.50 1.58 -8.99
CA LEU A 150 25.90 2.48 -10.10
C LEU A 150 26.09 3.95 -9.64
N ARG A 151 26.54 4.18 -8.40
CA ARG A 151 27.24 5.43 -8.08
C ARG A 151 28.58 5.43 -8.80
N HIS A 152 28.62 6.07 -9.96
CA HIS A 152 29.85 6.37 -10.66
C HIS A 152 30.79 7.13 -9.70
N GLN A 153 32.03 6.67 -9.54
CA GLN A 153 33.05 7.37 -8.74
C GLN A 153 33.49 8.64 -9.48
N GLN A 154 32.68 9.69 -9.43
CA GLN A 154 33.16 11.03 -9.72
C GLN A 154 33.93 11.53 -8.51
N HIS A 155 35.24 11.27 -8.52
CA HIS A 155 36.19 12.13 -7.83
C HIS A 155 36.03 13.56 -8.37
N HIS A 156 35.44 14.45 -7.58
CA HIS A 156 35.52 15.89 -7.80
C HIS A 156 36.27 16.54 -6.62
N PRO A 157 37.43 17.18 -6.84
CA PRO A 157 37.97 18.13 -5.89
C PRO A 157 37.11 19.41 -5.89
N ASN A 158 37.07 20.08 -4.74
CA ASN A 158 36.29 21.31 -4.53
C ASN A 158 36.67 22.42 -5.52
N THR A 159 35.68 23.07 -6.15
CA THR A 159 35.72 24.53 -6.37
C THR A 159 34.30 25.08 -6.44
N PHE A 160 34.00 26.09 -5.61
CA PHE A 160 32.81 26.94 -5.80
C PHE A 160 33.04 27.86 -6.99
N HIS A 161 32.06 28.03 -7.88
CA HIS A 161 31.76 29.33 -8.49
C HIS A 161 30.36 29.33 -9.10
N ALA A 162 29.66 30.45 -8.96
CA ALA A 162 28.36 30.68 -9.56
C ALA A 162 28.51 31.36 -10.92
N ASN A 163 27.82 30.87 -11.96
CA ASN A 163 26.87 31.70 -12.71
C ASN A 163 26.02 30.90 -13.72
N ARG A 164 24.78 31.40 -13.81
CA ARG A 164 23.78 31.40 -14.89
C ARG A 164 24.07 30.81 -16.30
N ASP A 165 22.96 30.31 -16.85
CA ASP A 165 22.45 30.44 -18.24
C ASP A 165 22.56 29.28 -19.27
N ILE A 166 21.36 28.75 -19.62
CA ILE A 166 20.81 28.53 -20.97
C ILE A 166 21.52 27.53 -21.94
N LYS A 167 20.91 26.36 -22.19
CA LYS A 167 20.16 26.00 -23.43
C LYS A 167 19.60 24.56 -23.46
N ARG A 168 18.70 24.29 -24.43
CA ARG A 168 18.17 22.96 -24.80
C ARG A 168 18.93 22.40 -26.01
N ASN A 169 18.86 21.07 -26.18
CA ASN A 169 19.32 20.27 -27.34
C ASN A 169 20.87 20.27 -27.53
N ASP A 170 21.52 19.28 -28.16
CA ASP A 170 21.09 18.27 -29.14
C ASP A 170 22.08 17.07 -29.23
N ILE A 171 21.76 16.01 -30.00
CA ILE A 171 22.68 15.07 -30.73
C ILE A 171 23.69 14.24 -29.87
N SER A 172 23.60 12.89 -29.71
CA SER A 172 23.77 11.75 -30.64
C SER A 172 25.19 11.15 -30.80
N PHE A 173 25.19 9.82 -31.02
CA PHE A 173 26.12 8.97 -31.78
C PHE A 173 27.41 8.35 -31.17
N ASN A 174 27.37 7.00 -31.18
CA ASN A 174 28.38 6.06 -31.67
C ASN A 174 29.81 6.06 -31.10
N HIS A 175 30.17 4.90 -30.55
CA HIS A 175 31.33 4.18 -31.06
C HIS A 175 31.04 2.68 -31.26
N GLY A 176 31.23 2.20 -32.50
CA GLY A 176 31.74 0.84 -32.74
C GLY A 176 33.25 0.80 -32.38
N VAL A 177 34.07 -0.19 -32.70
CA VAL A 177 33.97 -1.35 -33.60
C VAL A 177 35.11 -2.32 -33.10
N LYS A 178 35.19 -3.63 -33.35
CA LYS A 178 34.88 -4.46 -34.54
C LYS A 178 34.50 -5.89 -34.10
N TYR A 179 33.75 -6.61 -34.94
CA TYR A 179 33.77 -8.08 -34.94
C TYR A 179 34.95 -8.59 -35.79
N SER A 180 35.59 -9.69 -35.38
CA SER A 180 36.53 -10.45 -36.22
C SER A 180 35.94 -11.81 -36.51
N SER A 181 35.92 -12.20 -37.80
CA SER A 181 35.30 -13.42 -38.29
C SER A 181 36.28 -14.58 -38.37
N HIS A 182 35.99 -15.69 -37.69
CA HIS A 182 36.53 -16.99 -38.08
C HIS A 182 35.49 -18.10 -37.84
N LEU A 183 35.15 -18.85 -38.88
CA LEU A 183 34.26 -20.00 -38.76
C LEU A 183 35.05 -21.22 -38.30
N GLN A 184 34.62 -21.83 -37.18
CA GLN A 184 34.82 -23.25 -36.94
C GLN A 184 33.68 -23.80 -36.08
N GLN A 185 32.96 -24.79 -36.62
CA GLN A 185 32.13 -25.67 -35.78
C GLN A 185 33.07 -26.56 -34.96
N PRO A 186 32.65 -27.00 -33.76
CA PRO A 186 32.48 -28.44 -33.64
C PRO A 186 31.32 -28.91 -32.76
N SER A 187 30.73 -30.02 -33.22
CA SER A 187 30.39 -31.23 -32.46
C SER A 187 29.46 -31.18 -31.24
N ARG A 188 28.40 -31.98 -31.34
CA ARG A 188 27.60 -32.49 -30.22
C ARG A 188 28.45 -33.37 -29.29
N THR A 189 28.42 -33.13 -27.99
CA THR A 189 28.69 -34.14 -26.95
C THR A 189 27.71 -34.00 -25.80
N LEU A 190 26.98 -35.06 -25.51
CA LEU A 190 26.19 -35.20 -24.27
C LEU A 190 27.16 -35.43 -23.09
N PRO A 191 26.95 -34.79 -21.93
CA PRO A 191 27.47 -35.31 -20.67
C PRO A 191 26.48 -36.31 -20.08
N GLU A 192 26.90 -37.57 -19.94
CA GLU A 192 26.15 -38.55 -19.13
C GLU A 192 26.23 -38.22 -17.64
N LYS A 193 25.11 -38.49 -16.95
CA LYS A 193 24.99 -38.92 -15.54
C LYS A 193 26.15 -38.60 -14.59
N SER A 194 25.93 -37.62 -13.71
CA SER A 194 26.44 -37.68 -12.33
C SER A 194 25.30 -37.45 -11.35
N ASN A 195 25.36 -38.16 -10.22
CA ASN A 195 24.27 -38.28 -9.25
C ASN A 195 23.75 -36.93 -8.73
N GLY A 196 22.44 -36.90 -8.43
CA GLY A 196 21.79 -35.70 -7.92
C GLY A 196 22.30 -35.31 -6.54
N ASN A 197 22.35 -34.00 -6.29
CA ASN A 197 22.34 -33.45 -4.95
C ASN A 197 21.45 -32.20 -4.93
N THR A 198 20.51 -32.21 -3.97
CA THR A 198 19.93 -31.04 -3.32
C THR A 198 19.81 -29.76 -4.15
N PHE A 199 18.68 -29.60 -4.83
CA PHE A 199 18.14 -28.26 -5.08
C PHE A 199 17.91 -27.61 -3.70
N GLU A 200 18.68 -26.57 -3.38
CA GLU A 200 18.63 -25.95 -2.06
C GLU A 200 17.22 -25.40 -1.78
N ARG A 201 16.52 -26.06 -0.87
CA ARG A 201 15.45 -25.41 -0.11
C ARG A 201 16.10 -24.29 0.69
N THR A 202 16.07 -23.06 0.19
CA THR A 202 16.26 -21.86 1.01
C THR A 202 15.36 -21.99 2.23
N GLY A 203 15.98 -22.15 3.40
CA GLY A 203 15.33 -22.78 4.54
C GLY A 203 14.30 -21.91 5.25
N GLY A 204 13.33 -22.57 5.89
CA GLY A 204 12.72 -22.14 7.15
C GLY A 204 11.76 -20.94 7.15
N THR A 205 11.91 -19.96 6.26
CA THR A 205 10.95 -18.83 6.19
C THR A 205 9.64 -19.31 5.58
N ALA A 206 8.58 -19.29 6.39
CA ALA A 206 7.21 -19.48 5.92
C ALA A 206 6.94 -18.55 4.74
N MET A 207 6.23 -19.06 3.72
CA MET A 207 5.89 -18.32 2.51
C MET A 207 5.26 -16.97 2.88
N ARG A 208 5.96 -15.88 2.53
CA ARG A 208 5.47 -14.51 2.72
C ARG A 208 4.42 -14.24 1.65
N THR A 209 3.29 -13.71 2.09
CA THR A 209 2.12 -13.42 1.27
C THR A 209 2.07 -11.94 0.89
N VAL A 210 1.21 -11.59 -0.08
CA VAL A 210 0.93 -10.19 -0.42
C VAL A 210 0.37 -9.43 0.79
N ALA A 211 -0.54 -10.05 1.56
CA ALA A 211 -1.10 -9.45 2.76
C ALA A 211 -0.05 -9.25 3.88
N PHE A 212 0.93 -10.16 4.04
CA PHE A 212 2.06 -9.96 4.94
C PHE A 212 2.86 -8.70 4.55
N HIS A 213 3.26 -8.59 3.27
CA HIS A 213 4.02 -7.45 2.76
C HIS A 213 3.25 -6.13 2.87
N PHE A 214 1.96 -6.15 2.53
CA PHE A 214 1.06 -5.01 2.68
C PHE A 214 0.94 -4.54 4.14
N LYS A 215 0.80 -5.47 5.10
CA LYS A 215 0.75 -5.14 6.54
C LYS A 215 2.03 -4.43 6.99
N HIS A 216 3.20 -4.96 6.65
CA HIS A 216 4.48 -4.32 7.00
C HIS A 216 4.64 -2.94 6.35
N SER A 217 4.33 -2.80 5.06
CA SER A 217 4.41 -1.52 4.35
C SER A 217 3.43 -0.47 4.91
N LEU A 218 2.22 -0.88 5.32
CA LEU A 218 1.23 0.02 5.91
C LEU A 218 1.63 0.45 7.33
N SER A 219 2.17 -0.47 8.15
CA SER A 219 2.64 -0.15 9.49
C SER A 219 3.76 0.89 9.47
N GLU A 220 4.78 0.72 8.61
CA GLU A 220 5.85 1.72 8.43
C GLU A 220 5.30 3.07 7.94
N LEU A 221 4.31 3.06 7.03
CA LEU A 221 3.69 4.30 6.55
C LEU A 221 3.01 5.06 7.70
N ILE A 222 2.24 4.36 8.54
CA ILE A 222 1.56 4.97 9.70
C ILE A 222 2.57 5.45 10.75
N GLU A 223 3.66 4.72 10.98
CA GLU A 223 4.75 5.15 11.86
C GLU A 223 5.37 6.47 11.39
N LYS A 224 5.77 6.55 10.10
CA LYS A 224 6.33 7.77 9.50
C LYS A 224 5.34 8.94 9.48
N MET A 225 4.05 8.67 9.26
CA MET A 225 3.01 9.70 9.33
C MET A 225 2.84 10.23 10.76
N THR A 226 2.86 9.36 11.77
CA THR A 226 2.72 9.75 13.19
C THR A 226 3.93 10.56 13.68
N ALA A 227 5.12 10.31 13.14
CA ALA A 227 6.35 11.05 13.45
C ALA A 227 6.46 12.43 12.78
N CYS A 228 5.51 12.84 11.94
CA CYS A 228 5.56 14.09 11.17
C CYS A 228 4.32 14.97 11.39
N GLN A 229 4.51 16.30 11.28
CA GLN A 229 3.39 17.23 11.17
C GLN A 229 2.66 17.00 9.83
N CYS A 230 1.43 16.49 9.89
CA CYS A 230 0.67 16.12 8.69
C CYS A 230 -0.25 17.26 8.23
N HIS A 231 -0.15 17.62 6.94
CA HIS A 231 -1.10 18.50 6.27
C HIS A 231 -2.02 17.68 5.36
N PHE A 232 -3.34 17.90 5.43
CA PHE A 232 -4.32 17.08 4.73
C PHE A 232 -5.04 17.87 3.65
N VAL A 233 -4.86 17.44 2.39
CA VAL A 233 -5.57 17.99 1.24
C VAL A 233 -6.66 16.99 0.82
N ARG A 234 -7.91 17.47 0.67
CA ARG A 234 -9.05 16.65 0.22
C ARG A 234 -9.50 17.08 -1.17
N CYS A 235 -9.04 16.34 -2.17
CA CYS A 235 -9.48 16.51 -3.56
C CYS A 235 -10.94 16.04 -3.72
N ILE A 236 -11.78 16.87 -4.33
CA ILE A 236 -13.19 16.55 -4.62
C ILE A 236 -13.41 16.68 -6.13
N LYS A 237 -13.95 15.63 -6.76
CA LYS A 237 -14.35 15.64 -8.17
C LYS A 237 -15.72 16.33 -8.31
N PRO A 238 -15.89 17.35 -9.18
CA PRO A 238 -17.13 18.11 -9.25
C PRO A 238 -18.30 17.33 -9.88
N ASN A 239 -18.02 16.40 -10.79
CA ASN A 239 -19.02 15.58 -11.50
C ASN A 239 -18.47 14.19 -11.87
N GLU A 240 -19.33 13.27 -12.31
CA GLU A 240 -18.90 11.92 -12.72
C GLU A 240 -18.38 11.87 -14.16
N LEU A 241 -18.71 12.86 -14.98
CA LEU A 241 -18.21 13.01 -16.34
C LEU A 241 -16.70 13.36 -16.37
N ARG A 242 -16.12 13.35 -17.56
CA ARG A 242 -14.73 13.79 -17.83
C ARG A 242 -14.71 14.91 -18.88
N ASP A 243 -15.83 15.62 -18.99
CA ASP A 243 -15.93 16.82 -19.82
C ASP A 243 -15.28 18.02 -19.11
N LYS A 244 -15.05 19.10 -19.86
CA LYS A 244 -14.46 20.33 -19.33
C LYS A 244 -15.50 21.27 -18.71
N THR A 245 -16.73 20.81 -18.48
CA THR A 245 -17.77 21.69 -17.92
C THR A 245 -17.53 21.90 -16.43
N THR A 246 -17.69 23.14 -15.98
CA THR A 246 -17.64 23.53 -14.57
C THR A 246 -18.94 23.15 -13.83
N SER A 247 -19.57 22.04 -14.23
CA SER A 247 -20.84 21.57 -13.70
C SER A 247 -20.64 20.87 -12.35
N LEU A 248 -21.20 21.44 -11.28
CA LEU A 248 -21.14 20.88 -9.94
C LEU A 248 -22.31 19.92 -9.72
N THR A 249 -22.05 18.63 -9.74
CA THR A 249 -23.05 17.59 -9.45
C THR A 249 -23.17 17.39 -7.95
N VAL A 250 -24.13 18.08 -7.32
CA VAL A 250 -24.34 18.06 -5.85
C VAL A 250 -24.39 16.64 -5.26
N PRO A 251 -25.09 15.64 -5.84
CA PRO A 251 -25.06 14.27 -5.32
C PRO A 251 -23.66 13.63 -5.31
N CYS A 252 -22.86 13.87 -6.34
CA CYS A 252 -21.49 13.34 -6.47
C CYS A 252 -20.56 13.95 -5.41
N VAL A 253 -20.62 15.27 -5.24
CA VAL A 253 -19.82 16.01 -4.25
C VAL A 253 -20.25 15.67 -2.83
N THR A 254 -21.57 15.64 -2.55
CA THR A 254 -22.11 15.28 -1.22
C THR A 254 -21.69 13.87 -0.80
N ARG A 255 -21.70 12.92 -1.74
CA ARG A 255 -21.19 11.56 -1.52
C ARG A 255 -19.72 11.56 -1.12
N GLN A 256 -18.87 12.31 -1.84
CA GLN A 256 -17.45 12.43 -1.52
C GLN A 256 -17.18 13.12 -0.18
N LEU A 257 -17.94 14.16 0.19
CA LEU A 257 -17.79 14.85 1.48
C LEU A 257 -18.10 13.94 2.67
N ARG A 258 -19.11 13.06 2.55
CA ARG A 258 -19.40 12.00 3.53
C ARG A 258 -18.24 11.00 3.61
N TYR A 259 -17.76 10.51 2.47
CA TYR A 259 -16.80 9.39 2.42
C TYR A 259 -15.36 9.81 2.77
N SER A 260 -15.01 11.07 2.51
CA SER A 260 -13.73 11.68 2.93
C SER A 260 -13.72 12.13 4.40
N GLY A 261 -14.85 11.98 5.12
CA GLY A 261 -14.95 12.35 6.53
C GLY A 261 -14.83 13.85 6.80
N VAL A 262 -14.99 14.70 5.77
CA VAL A 262 -14.97 16.16 5.92
C VAL A 262 -16.09 16.62 6.84
N LEU A 263 -17.27 15.99 6.76
CA LEU A 263 -18.41 16.34 7.62
C LEU A 263 -18.13 16.04 9.10
N GLN A 264 -17.45 14.94 9.39
CA GLN A 264 -17.08 14.53 10.75
C GLN A 264 -15.91 15.39 11.30
N MET A 265 -14.96 15.79 10.45
CA MET A 265 -13.98 16.84 10.79
C MET A 265 -14.68 18.16 11.16
N CYS A 266 -15.66 18.59 10.35
CA CYS A 266 -16.48 19.75 10.69
C CYS A 266 -17.30 19.56 11.98
N GLU A 267 -17.73 18.34 12.30
CA GLU A 267 -18.44 18.03 13.55
C GLU A 267 -17.50 18.11 14.77
N ILE A 268 -16.29 17.58 14.67
CA ILE A 268 -15.26 17.69 15.73
C ILE A 268 -14.98 19.17 16.00
N ARG A 269 -14.62 19.95 14.98
CA ARG A 269 -14.34 21.39 15.14
C ARG A 269 -15.54 22.20 15.61
N LYS A 270 -16.78 21.79 15.30
CA LYS A 270 -17.99 22.45 15.81
C LYS A 270 -18.29 22.16 17.27
N LYS A 271 -17.83 21.03 17.81
CA LYS A 271 -17.96 20.67 19.22
C LYS A 271 -16.85 21.26 20.09
N GLY A 272 -15.67 21.54 19.50
CA GLY A 272 -14.61 22.35 20.08
C GLY A 272 -14.84 23.85 19.89
N TYR A 273 -13.77 24.60 19.62
CA TYR A 273 -13.79 26.07 19.53
C TYR A 273 -13.43 26.54 18.11
N PRO A 274 -14.40 26.51 17.16
CA PRO A 274 -14.11 26.70 15.72
C PRO A 274 -13.72 28.14 15.36
N LEU A 275 -13.95 29.11 16.25
CA LEU A 275 -13.66 30.53 16.04
C LEU A 275 -12.62 30.99 17.07
N ARG A 276 -11.36 31.06 16.63
CA ARG A 276 -10.25 31.65 17.38
C ARG A 276 -9.88 32.99 16.77
N ILE A 277 -10.18 34.07 17.49
CA ILE A 277 -9.82 35.44 17.13
C ILE A 277 -8.95 35.97 18.27
N GLN A 278 -7.82 36.59 17.95
CA GLN A 278 -6.97 37.25 18.96
C GLN A 278 -7.69 38.44 19.58
N PHE A 279 -7.47 38.71 20.87
CA PHE A 279 -8.16 39.81 21.57
C PHE A 279 -8.03 41.16 20.85
N ASP A 280 -6.85 41.46 20.29
CA ASP A 280 -6.60 42.68 19.53
C ASP A 280 -7.46 42.75 18.25
N GLU A 281 -7.55 41.68 17.46
CA GLU A 281 -8.41 41.63 16.26
C GLU A 281 -9.90 41.73 16.64
N PHE A 282 -10.32 41.13 17.76
CA PHE A 282 -11.69 41.22 18.23
C PHE A 282 -12.10 42.63 18.65
N LEU A 283 -11.19 43.40 19.26
CA LEU A 283 -11.44 44.78 19.68
C LEU A 283 -11.41 45.80 18.51
N HIS A 284 -10.82 45.44 17.38
CA HIS A 284 -10.74 46.28 16.17
C HIS A 284 -11.81 45.97 15.11
N ARG A 285 -12.84 45.17 15.44
CA ARG A 285 -14.00 44.85 14.57
C ARG A 285 -15.27 45.59 14.95
#